data_AF-A0A2M7WYA4-F1
#
_entry.id   AF-A0A2M7WYA4-F1
#
_cell.length_a   1.000
_cell.length_b   1.000
_cell.length_c   1.000
_cell.angle_alpha   90.00
_cell.angle_beta   90.00
_cell.angle_gamma   90.00
#
_symmetry.space_group_name_H-M   'P 1'
#
loop_
_entity.id
_entity.type
_entity.pdbx_description
1 polymer ?
#
loop_
_entity_poly.entity_id
_entity_poly.type
_entity_poly.pdbx_seq_one_letter_code
_entity_poly.pdbx_strand_id
1 'polypeptide(L)'
;MNSSTVPLVIKNYRHFDVIHCHDLNTLPIGVAIKLFFNKKVKVVYDAHEYETETVYLKGVERILAKAFERISIRKVDAVITVSESIASAYRKLYNIKKPFLVKNYPYYCKVQKKR
;
A
#
# COMPACT_ATOMS: atom_id res chain seq x y z
N MET A 1 -17.93 -18.81 8.61
CA MET A 1 -17.56 -18.10 7.37
C MET A 1 -16.56 -18.98 6.63
N ASN A 2 -16.96 -19.55 5.49
CA ASN A 2 -16.25 -20.66 4.85
C ASN A 2 -14.90 -20.22 4.25
N SER A 3 -13.86 -20.97 4.61
CA SER A 3 -12.45 -20.82 4.21
C SER A 3 -12.16 -21.10 2.72
N SER A 4 -13.20 -21.12 1.87
CA SER A 4 -13.15 -21.64 0.50
C SER A 4 -13.07 -20.56 -0.60
N THR A 5 -13.35 -19.30 -0.26
CA THR A 5 -13.48 -18.23 -1.27
C THR A 5 -12.15 -17.54 -1.60
N VAL A 6 -11.24 -17.43 -0.62
CA VAL A 6 -9.94 -16.73 -0.77
C VAL A 6 -9.03 -17.39 -1.82
N PRO A 7 -8.89 -18.73 -1.89
CA PRO A 7 -8.04 -19.37 -2.90
C PRO A 7 -8.57 -19.18 -4.34
N LEU A 8 -9.90 -19.10 -4.49
CA LEU A 8 -10.55 -19.02 -5.81
C LEU A 8 -10.33 -17.65 -6.46
N VAL A 9 -10.53 -16.57 -5.67
CA VAL A 9 -10.27 -15.20 -6.12
C VAL A 9 -8.81 -15.10 -6.54
N ILE A 10 -7.87 -15.46 -5.67
CA ILE A 10 -6.43 -15.35 -5.93
C ILE A 10 -5.96 -16.16 -7.18
N LYS A 11 -6.55 -17.33 -7.44
CA LYS A 11 -6.22 -18.15 -8.62
C LYS A 11 -6.57 -17.45 -9.94
N ASN A 12 -7.64 -16.64 -9.96
CA ASN A 12 -8.07 -15.90 -11.16
C ASN A 12 -7.19 -14.67 -11.45
N TYR A 13 -6.53 -14.10 -10.43
CA TYR A 13 -5.63 -12.94 -10.61
C TYR A 13 -4.16 -13.32 -10.88
N ARG A 14 -3.90 -14.54 -11.36
CA ARG A 14 -2.52 -15.00 -11.68
C ARG A 14 -1.95 -14.43 -12.97
N HIS A 15 -2.78 -13.84 -13.82
CA HIS A 15 -2.40 -13.36 -15.15
C HIS A 15 -2.06 -11.87 -15.20
N PHE A 16 -2.14 -11.15 -14.08
CA PHE A 16 -1.80 -9.73 -14.04
C PHE A 16 -0.28 -9.53 -14.01
N ASP A 17 0.17 -8.51 -14.73
CA ASP A 17 1.57 -8.07 -14.71
C ASP A 17 1.87 -7.18 -13.50
N VAL A 18 0.87 -6.40 -13.06
CA VAL A 18 0.98 -5.45 -11.95
C VAL A 18 -0.25 -5.51 -11.05
N ILE A 19 -0.02 -5.45 -9.74
CA ILE A 19 -1.05 -5.31 -8.69
C ILE A 19 -0.76 -4.02 -7.94
N HIS A 20 -1.74 -3.13 -7.87
CA HIS A 20 -1.69 -1.87 -7.12
C HIS A 20 -2.46 -2.06 -5.81
N CYS A 21 -1.74 -2.10 -4.70
CA CYS A 21 -2.31 -2.20 -3.36
C CYS A 21 -2.54 -0.79 -2.80
N HIS A 22 -3.79 -0.39 -2.73
CA HIS A 22 -4.21 0.85 -2.06
C HIS A 22 -4.38 0.58 -0.56
N ASP A 23 -3.60 1.27 0.25
CA ASP A 23 -3.56 1.17 1.71
C ASP A 23 -3.18 -0.21 2.29
N LEU A 24 -2.94 -0.23 3.60
CA LEU A 24 -2.32 -1.35 4.31
C LEU A 24 -3.17 -2.63 4.28
N ASN A 25 -4.50 -2.51 4.26
CA ASN A 25 -5.42 -3.64 4.24
C ASN A 25 -5.30 -4.51 2.97
N THR A 26 -4.92 -3.92 1.83
CA THR A 26 -4.78 -4.66 0.56
C THR A 26 -3.37 -5.22 0.35
N LEU A 27 -2.38 -4.66 1.03
CA LEU A 27 -0.97 -5.00 0.88
C LEU A 27 -0.65 -6.50 1.17
N PRO A 28 -1.14 -7.13 2.25
CA PRO A 28 -0.93 -8.55 2.50
C PRO A 28 -1.42 -9.46 1.37
N ILE A 29 -2.53 -9.08 0.72
CA ILE A 29 -3.13 -9.85 -0.38
C ILE A 29 -2.22 -9.76 -1.61
N GLY A 30 -1.77 -8.57 -2.01
CA GLY A 30 -0.86 -8.40 -3.14
C GLY A 30 0.47 -9.13 -2.95
N VAL A 31 1.03 -9.07 -1.74
CA VAL A 31 2.24 -9.82 -1.39
C VAL A 31 2.00 -11.33 -1.42
N ALA A 32 0.86 -11.83 -0.92
CA ALA A 32 0.53 -13.24 -0.98
C ALA A 32 0.39 -13.74 -2.43
N ILE A 33 -0.25 -12.96 -3.31
CA ILE A 33 -0.34 -13.28 -4.74
C ILE A 33 1.05 -13.40 -5.35
N LYS A 34 1.94 -12.42 -5.09
CA LYS A 34 3.31 -12.44 -5.58
C LYS A 34 4.10 -13.66 -5.08
N LEU A 35 4.03 -13.97 -3.79
CA LEU A 35 4.85 -15.04 -3.21
C LEU A 35 4.39 -16.45 -3.61
N PHE A 36 3.07 -16.68 -3.65
CA PHE A 36 2.52 -18.03 -3.76
C PHE A 36 1.94 -18.36 -5.14
N PHE A 37 1.54 -17.36 -5.93
CA PHE A 37 0.72 -17.60 -7.12
C PHE A 37 1.34 -17.05 -8.41
N ASN A 38 1.89 -15.83 -8.40
CA ASN A 38 2.57 -15.23 -9.55
C ASN A 38 3.85 -14.51 -9.10
N LYS A 39 4.98 -15.23 -9.06
CA LYS A 39 6.29 -14.66 -8.67
C LYS A 39 6.80 -13.53 -9.57
N LYS A 40 6.25 -13.40 -10.79
CA LYS A 40 6.64 -12.38 -11.76
C LYS A 40 5.86 -11.08 -11.61
N VAL A 41 4.70 -11.12 -10.94
CA VAL A 41 3.86 -9.92 -10.75
C VAL A 41 4.62 -8.83 -10.03
N LYS A 42 4.43 -7.59 -10.48
CA LYS A 42 4.90 -6.39 -9.79
C LYS A 42 3.85 -5.90 -8.82
N VAL A 43 4.26 -5.64 -7.58
CA VAL A 43 3.37 -5.08 -6.56
C VAL A 43 3.77 -3.63 -6.31
N VAL A 44 2.82 -2.71 -6.45
CA VAL A 44 2.96 -1.31 -6.10
C VAL A 44 2.13 -1.07 -4.84
N TYR A 45 2.76 -0.57 -3.78
CA TYR A 45 2.07 -0.15 -2.56
C TYR A 45 1.82 1.35 -2.60
N ASP A 46 0.56 1.74 -2.43
CA ASP A 46 0.12 3.13 -2.41
C ASP A 46 -0.36 3.48 -1.02
N ALA A 47 0.49 4.23 -0.30
CA ALA A 47 0.26 4.62 1.07
C ALA A 47 -0.31 6.04 1.11
N HIS A 48 -1.62 6.16 1.32
CA HIS A 48 -2.29 7.47 1.38
C HIS A 48 -2.17 8.14 2.74
N GLU A 49 -2.20 7.35 3.82
CA GLU A 49 -2.14 7.89 5.17
C GLU A 49 -0.93 7.38 5.94
N TYR A 50 -0.60 8.10 7.02
CA TYR A 50 0.25 7.57 8.07
C TYR A 50 -0.59 6.57 8.89
N GLU A 51 -0.98 5.47 8.25
CA GLU A 51 -1.95 4.47 8.77
C GLU A 51 -1.57 3.89 10.14
N THR A 52 -0.31 4.06 10.54
CA THR A 52 0.17 3.61 11.83
C THR A 52 0.01 4.63 12.96
N GLU A 53 -0.46 5.84 12.66
CA GLU A 53 -0.87 6.89 13.61
C GLU A 53 -2.33 7.32 13.45
N THR A 54 -3.08 6.74 12.52
CA THR A 54 -4.53 6.93 12.46
C THR A 54 -5.20 6.36 13.71
N VAL A 55 -6.16 7.12 14.24
CA VAL A 55 -6.79 6.99 15.57
C VAL A 55 -7.59 5.68 15.75
N TYR A 56 -7.70 4.87 14.70
CA TYR A 56 -8.64 3.76 14.61
C TYR A 56 -8.09 2.40 15.08
N LEU A 57 -6.77 2.20 15.12
CA LEU A 57 -6.16 0.95 15.60
C LEU A 57 -5.65 1.10 17.04
N LYS A 58 -6.23 0.35 17.98
CA LYS A 58 -5.86 0.37 19.41
C LYS A 58 -5.21 -0.94 19.85
N GLY A 59 -4.28 -0.87 20.78
CA GLY A 59 -3.67 -2.04 21.42
C GLY A 59 -2.97 -3.00 20.45
N VAL A 60 -3.33 -4.28 20.53
CA VAL A 60 -2.67 -5.40 19.82
C VAL A 60 -2.85 -5.31 18.31
N GLU A 61 -4.00 -4.87 17.82
CA GLU A 61 -4.29 -4.76 16.38
C GLU A 61 -3.32 -3.80 15.69
N ARG A 62 -2.98 -2.67 16.34
CA ARG A 62 -1.98 -1.72 15.83
C ARG A 62 -0.59 -2.34 15.74
N ILE A 63 -0.21 -3.17 16.72
CA ILE A 63 1.09 -3.85 16.75
C ILE A 63 1.17 -4.86 15.60
N LEU A 64 0.12 -5.67 15.43
CA LEU A 64 0.02 -6.65 14.35
C LEU A 64 0.04 -5.95 12.98
N ALA A 65 -0.77 -4.91 12.79
CA ALA A 65 -0.80 -4.13 11.56
C ALA A 65 0.58 -3.54 11.23
N LYS A 66 1.26 -2.92 12.20
CA LYS A 66 2.64 -2.41 12.04
C LYS A 66 3.63 -3.50 11.67
N ALA A 67 3.52 -4.67 12.29
CA ALA A 67 4.40 -5.80 12.01
C ALA A 67 4.16 -6.33 10.58
N PHE A 68 2.90 -6.50 10.18
CA PHE A 68 2.53 -6.91 8.83
C PHE A 68 2.95 -5.89 7.78
N GLU A 69 2.78 -4.60 8.05
CA GLU A 69 3.23 -3.53 7.16
C GLU A 69 4.76 -3.60 6.98
N ARG A 70 5.51 -3.63 8.09
CA ARG A 70 6.98 -3.67 8.05
C ARG A 70 7.52 -4.87 7.28
N ILE A 71 6.86 -6.02 7.35
CA ILE A 71 7.25 -7.22 6.60
C ILE A 71 6.85 -7.09 5.13
N SER A 72 5.63 -6.63 4.86
CA SER A 72 5.05 -6.62 3.51
C SER A 72 5.63 -5.51 2.63
N ILE A 73 5.89 -4.33 3.19
CA ILE A 73 6.43 -3.17 2.47
C ILE A 73 7.83 -3.42 1.89
N ARG A 74 8.58 -4.37 2.44
CA ARG A 74 9.90 -4.76 1.91
C ARG A 74 9.83 -5.76 0.75
N LYS A 75 8.63 -6.29 0.46
CA LYS A 75 8.41 -7.33 -0.56
C LYS A 75 7.77 -6.79 -1.84
N VAL A 76 7.35 -5.52 -1.82
CA VAL A 76 6.79 -4.83 -3.00
C VAL A 76 7.90 -4.30 -3.90
N ASP A 77 7.57 -4.06 -5.17
CA ASP A 77 8.51 -3.56 -6.17
C ASP A 77 8.64 -2.03 -6.13
N ALA A 78 7.56 -1.34 -5.76
CA ALA A 78 7.54 0.10 -5.59
C ALA A 78 6.60 0.53 -4.46
N VAL A 79 6.92 1.66 -3.85
CA VAL A 79 6.04 2.34 -2.89
C VAL A 79 5.80 3.75 -3.40
N ILE A 80 4.53 4.18 -3.40
CA ILE A 80 4.11 5.53 -3.73
C ILE A 80 3.37 6.15 -2.54
N THR A 81 3.43 7.47 -2.42
CA THR A 81 2.70 8.23 -1.39
C THR A 81 2.45 9.66 -1.83
N VAL A 82 1.60 10.37 -1.10
CA VAL A 82 1.09 11.69 -1.47
C VAL A 82 1.93 12.86 -0.97
N SER A 83 2.87 12.65 -0.04
CA SER A 83 3.66 13.75 0.54
C SER A 83 5.10 13.40 0.89
N GLU A 84 5.96 14.42 0.86
CA GLU A 84 7.39 14.32 1.19
C GLU A 84 7.65 13.90 2.65
N SER A 85 6.79 14.35 3.57
CA SER A 85 6.89 14.00 4.98
C SER A 85 6.63 12.50 5.19
N ILE A 86 5.58 11.95 4.56
CA ILE A 86 5.28 10.52 4.61
C ILE A 86 6.42 9.72 3.97
N ALA A 87 6.89 10.11 2.78
CA ALA A 87 7.98 9.43 2.09
C ALA A 87 9.26 9.37 2.94
N SER A 88 9.62 10.50 3.56
CA SER A 88 10.80 10.61 4.44
C SER A 88 10.66 9.78 5.71
N ALA A 89 9.46 9.73 6.28
CA ALA A 89 9.17 8.92 7.45
C ALA A 89 9.20 7.43 7.14
N TYR A 90 8.58 6.98 6.04
CA TYR A 90 8.58 5.57 5.63
C TYR A 90 10.00 5.07 5.34
N ARG A 91 10.82 5.89 4.67
CA ARG A 91 12.25 5.61 4.49
C ARG A 91 12.93 5.31 5.82
N LYS A 92 12.70 6.14 6.84
CA LYS A 92 13.30 5.99 8.18
C LYS A 92 12.72 4.80 8.95
N LEU A 93 11.39 4.67 9.00
CA LEU A 93 10.66 3.67 9.80
C LEU A 93 10.86 2.24 9.30
N TYR A 94 10.88 2.07 7.98
CA TYR A 94 10.91 0.75 7.35
C TYR A 94 12.26 0.40 6.73
N ASN A 95 13.20 1.35 6.69
CA ASN A 95 14.51 1.20 6.06
C ASN A 95 14.39 0.74 4.59
N ILE A 96 13.55 1.44 3.83
CA ILE A 96 13.29 1.18 2.40
C ILE A 96 13.83 2.33 1.55
N LYS A 97 13.88 2.15 0.22
CA LYS A 97 14.09 3.28 -0.69
C LYS A 97 13.00 4.33 -0.48
N LYS A 98 13.33 5.60 -0.66
CA LYS A 98 12.36 6.69 -0.54
C LYS A 98 11.18 6.42 -1.50
N PRO A 99 9.92 6.36 -1.00
CA PRO A 99 8.75 6.22 -1.85
C PRO A 99 8.67 7.29 -2.94
N PHE A 100 8.10 6.95 -4.08
CA PHE A 100 7.80 7.92 -5.13
C PHE A 100 6.63 8.82 -4.70
N LEU A 101 6.64 10.05 -5.19
CA LEU A 101 5.55 10.99 -4.91
C LEU A 101 4.53 11.00 -6.04
N VAL A 102 3.29 10.69 -5.68
CA VAL A 102 2.11 10.83 -6.53
C VAL A 102 1.10 11.65 -5.74
N LYS A 103 1.03 12.95 -6.05
CA LYS A 103 0.21 13.89 -5.29
C LYS A 103 -1.23 13.87 -5.80
N ASN A 104 -2.17 13.82 -4.87
CA ASN A 104 -3.58 14.02 -5.15
C ASN A 104 -3.84 15.51 -5.35
N TYR A 105 -4.16 15.90 -6.57
CA TYR A 105 -4.59 17.26 -6.93
C TYR A 105 -5.99 17.22 -7.54
N PRO A 106 -6.86 18.20 -7.23
CA PRO A 106 -8.11 18.35 -7.98
C PRO A 106 -7.80 18.70 -9.44
N TYR A 107 -8.79 18.53 -10.32
CA TYR A 107 -8.69 19.01 -11.69
C TYR A 107 -8.32 20.49 -11.71
N TYR A 108 -7.41 20.85 -12.62
CA TYR A 108 -7.00 22.22 -12.79
C TYR A 108 -8.20 23.09 -13.15
N CYS A 109 -8.44 24.12 -12.33
CA CYS A 109 -9.46 25.13 -12.57
C CYS A 109 -8.84 26.52 -12.55
N LYS A 110 -9.09 27.33 -13.59
CA LYS A 110 -8.68 28.74 -13.63
C LYS A 110 -9.56 29.54 -12.67
N VAL A 111 -9.03 29.85 -11.50
CA VAL A 111 -9.71 30.74 -10.55
C VAL A 111 -9.58 32.18 -11.02
N GLN A 112 -10.70 32.86 -11.30
CA GLN A 112 -10.68 34.31 -11.50
C GLN A 112 -10.45 34.99 -10.15
N LYS A 113 -9.34 35.72 -10.01
CA LYS A 113 -9.12 36.56 -8.83
C LYS A 113 -10.13 37.70 -8.85
N LYS A 114 -11.05 37.73 -7.89
CA LYS A 114 -11.80 38.96 -7.58
C LYS A 114 -10.79 39.98 -7.05
N ARG A 115 -10.68 41.13 -7.73
CA ARG A 115 -9.98 42.31 -7.24
C ARG A 115 -10.81 42.99 -6.15
#